data_AF-K1RKH5-F1
#
_entry.id   AF-K1RKH5-F1
#
_cell.length_a   1.000
_cell.length_b   1.000
_cell.length_c   1.000
_cell.angle_alpha   90.00
_cell.angle_beta   90.00
_cell.angle_gamma   90.00
#
_symmetry.space_group_name_H-M   'P 1'
#
loop_
_entity.id
_entity.type
_entity.pdbx_description
1 polymer ?
#
loop_
_entity_poly.entity_id
_entity_poly.type
_entity_poly.pdbx_seq_one_letter_code
_entity_poly.pdbx_strand_id
1 'polypeptide(L)'
;MKDDLMKLDKITDEVRLLGRENISTDEQLFSYKTSLEEQMKNLIAGRTHLRKKIRTNIDDGQLQAAKDEIASINGELKKLRREVKLCEDIAERSKVMEENLEHIETEEQKQQRKEKSRYEQRW
;
A
#
# COMPACT_ATOMS: atom_id res chain seq x y z
N MET A 1 18.82 -4.69 -15.11
CA MET A 1 17.83 -4.68 -16.22
C MET A 1 16.50 -5.31 -15.84
N LYS A 2 16.39 -6.62 -15.53
CA LYS A 2 15.10 -7.20 -15.09
C LYS A 2 14.60 -6.59 -13.77
N ASP A 3 15.50 -6.37 -12.82
CA ASP A 3 15.14 -5.81 -11.52
C ASP A 3 14.70 -4.34 -11.61
N ASP A 4 15.31 -3.57 -12.51
CA ASP A 4 14.96 -2.17 -12.75
C ASP A 4 13.57 -2.04 -13.37
N LEU A 5 13.24 -2.94 -14.31
CA LEU A 5 11.90 -3.04 -14.89
C LEU A 5 10.85 -3.38 -13.81
N MET A 6 11.14 -4.36 -12.93
CA MET A 6 10.23 -4.69 -11.82
C MET A 6 10.03 -3.52 -10.84
N LYS A 7 11.06 -2.70 -10.62
CA LYS A 7 10.92 -1.48 -9.79
C LYS A 7 10.02 -0.45 -10.45
N LEU A 8 10.15 -0.25 -11.77
CA LEU A 8 9.29 0.67 -12.52
C LEU A 8 7.82 0.22 -12.51
N ASP A 9 7.58 -1.08 -12.64
CA ASP A 9 6.21 -1.63 -12.56
C ASP A 9 5.58 -1.38 -11.19
N LYS A 10 6.33 -1.61 -10.09
CA LYS A 10 5.87 -1.28 -8.73
C LYS A 10 5.56 0.20 -8.58
N ILE A 11 6.47 1.06 -9.02
CA ILE A 11 6.27 2.52 -8.96
C ILE A 11 5.01 2.93 -9.73
N THR A 12 4.80 2.33 -10.91
CA THR A 12 3.63 2.59 -11.73
C THR A 12 2.33 2.21 -11.03
N ASP A 13 2.28 1.05 -10.39
CA ASP A 13 1.09 0.58 -9.66
C ASP A 13 0.80 1.45 -8.43
N GLU A 14 1.85 1.86 -7.70
CA GLU A 14 1.74 2.76 -6.57
C GLU A 14 1.20 4.14 -6.98
N VAL A 15 1.75 4.74 -8.04
CA VAL A 15 1.28 6.04 -8.56
C VAL A 15 -0.16 5.95 -9.08
N ARG A 16 -0.52 4.85 -9.73
CA ARG A 16 -1.91 4.61 -10.16
C ARG A 16 -2.88 4.56 -8.99
N LEU A 17 -2.51 3.89 -7.89
CA LEU A 17 -3.34 3.84 -6.69
C LEU A 17 -3.54 5.25 -6.11
N LEU A 18 -2.44 6.01 -5.93
CA LEU A 18 -2.51 7.37 -5.41
C LEU A 18 -3.41 8.27 -6.27
N GLY A 19 -3.27 8.22 -7.59
CA GLY A 19 -4.09 9.01 -8.51
C GLY A 19 -5.56 8.58 -8.54
N ARG A 20 -5.84 7.28 -8.49
CA ARG A 20 -7.21 6.74 -8.52
C ARG A 20 -8.01 7.09 -7.26
N GLU A 21 -7.36 6.99 -6.10
CA GLU A 21 -7.97 7.23 -4.80
C GLU A 21 -7.79 8.69 -4.32
N ASN A 22 -7.15 9.54 -5.14
CA ASN A 22 -6.85 10.94 -4.85
C ASN A 22 -6.09 11.14 -3.52
N ILE A 23 -5.11 10.27 -3.27
CA ILE A 23 -4.29 10.29 -2.07
C ILE A 23 -3.07 11.18 -2.31
N SER A 24 -2.97 12.24 -1.50
CA SER A 24 -1.89 13.23 -1.53
C SER A 24 -1.15 13.35 -0.20
N THR A 25 -1.67 12.78 0.89
CA THR A 25 -1.04 12.80 2.22
C THR A 25 -0.91 11.39 2.82
N ASP A 26 0.00 11.27 3.78
CA ASP A 26 0.19 10.11 4.62
C ASP A 26 -1.07 9.75 5.43
N GLU A 27 -1.77 10.76 5.97
CA GLU A 27 -3.05 10.59 6.67
C GLU A 27 -4.12 9.97 5.77
N GLN A 28 -4.21 10.43 4.51
CA GLN A 28 -5.13 9.88 3.51
C GLN A 28 -4.78 8.43 3.15
N LEU A 29 -3.49 8.13 2.98
CA LEU A 29 -3.01 6.78 2.71
C LEU A 29 -3.34 5.83 3.88
N PHE A 30 -3.13 6.29 5.11
CA PHE A 30 -3.44 5.51 6.32
C PHE A 30 -4.94 5.28 6.50
N SER A 31 -5.75 6.31 6.23
CA SER A 31 -7.21 6.21 6.28
C SER A 31 -7.74 5.21 5.24
N TYR A 32 -7.22 5.29 4.01
CA TYR A 32 -7.56 4.36 2.95
C TYR A 32 -7.17 2.93 3.30
N LYS A 33 -5.91 2.70 3.75
CA LYS A 33 -5.46 1.39 4.23
C LYS A 33 -6.38 0.83 5.32
N THR A 34 -6.72 1.64 6.32
CA THR A 34 -7.60 1.23 7.43
C THR A 34 -8.97 0.80 6.91
N SER A 35 -9.53 1.53 5.95
CA SER A 35 -10.82 1.18 5.33
C SER A 35 -10.78 -0.17 4.60
N LEU A 36 -9.66 -0.49 3.92
CA LEU A 36 -9.47 -1.77 3.26
C LEU A 36 -9.36 -2.91 4.28
N GLU A 37 -8.66 -2.70 5.39
CA GLU A 37 -8.54 -3.67 6.47
C GLU A 37 -9.90 -3.97 7.12
N GLU A 38 -10.76 -2.95 7.28
CA GLU A 38 -12.11 -3.12 7.79
C GLU A 38 -12.99 -3.93 6.83
N GLN A 39 -12.93 -3.63 5.52
CA GLN A 39 -13.60 -4.42 4.49
C GLN A 39 -13.14 -5.88 4.51
N MET A 40 -11.83 -6.12 4.67
CA MET A 40 -11.28 -7.47 4.80
C MET A 40 -11.82 -8.20 6.03
N LYS A 41 -11.91 -7.53 7.19
CA LYS A 41 -12.49 -8.11 8.42
C LYS A 41 -13.93 -8.55 8.19
N ASN A 42 -14.74 -7.70 7.56
CA ASN A 42 -16.14 -8.00 7.24
C ASN A 42 -16.28 -9.21 6.30
N LEU A 43 -15.47 -9.27 5.23
CA LEU A 43 -15.43 -10.40 4.31
C LEU A 43 -14.99 -11.71 4.99
N ILE A 44 -13.99 -11.64 5.87
CA ILE A 44 -13.54 -12.81 6.65
C ILE A 44 -14.65 -13.30 7.58
N ALA A 45 -15.39 -12.40 8.22
CA ALA A 45 -16.54 -12.75 9.05
C ALA A 45 -17.64 -13.42 8.22
N GLY A 46 -18.01 -12.84 7.06
CA GLY A 46 -18.97 -13.41 6.12
C GLY A 46 -18.58 -14.82 5.66
N ARG A 47 -17.34 -15.01 5.22
CA ARG A 47 -16.81 -16.33 4.82
C ARG A 47 -16.88 -17.35 5.96
N THR A 48 -16.60 -16.90 7.19
CA THR A 48 -16.66 -17.76 8.38
C THR A 48 -18.10 -18.18 8.67
N HIS A 49 -19.06 -17.27 8.52
CA HIS A 49 -20.47 -17.59 8.63
C HIS A 49 -20.92 -18.60 7.57
N LEU A 50 -20.53 -18.41 6.31
CA LEU A 50 -20.89 -19.34 5.22
C LEU A 50 -20.34 -20.74 5.48
N ARG A 51 -19.10 -20.87 5.96
CA ARG A 51 -18.53 -22.18 6.34
C ARG A 51 -19.30 -22.86 7.45
N LYS A 52 -19.76 -22.10 8.46
CA LYS A 52 -20.62 -22.64 9.52
C LYS A 52 -21.95 -23.13 8.96
N LYS A 53 -22.57 -22.34 8.07
CA LYS A 53 -23.85 -22.68 7.41
C LYS A 53 -23.75 -23.94 6.56
N ILE A 54 -22.66 -24.12 5.83
CA ILE A 54 -22.39 -25.34 5.05
C ILE A 54 -22.32 -26.58 5.95
N ARG A 55 -21.78 -26.46 7.17
CA ARG A 55 -21.66 -27.57 8.13
C ARG A 55 -23.00 -27.99 8.74
N THR A 56 -24.04 -27.15 8.70
CA THR A 56 -25.33 -27.39 9.38
C THR A 56 -26.38 -28.09 8.52
N ASN A 57 -25.98 -28.96 7.58
CA ASN A 57 -26.90 -29.77 6.76
C ASN A 57 -27.92 -28.94 5.96
N ILE A 58 -27.41 -28.14 5.02
CA ILE A 58 -28.20 -27.37 4.06
C ILE A 58 -28.48 -28.19 2.78
N ASP A 59 -29.54 -27.84 2.07
CA ASP A 59 -29.89 -28.43 0.77
C ASP A 59 -28.79 -28.21 -0.29
N ASP A 60 -28.67 -29.12 -1.27
CA ASP A 60 -27.62 -29.11 -2.28
C ASP A 60 -27.56 -27.81 -3.10
N GLY A 61 -28.72 -27.19 -3.38
CA GLY A 61 -28.76 -25.89 -4.06
C GLY A 61 -28.17 -24.75 -3.22
N GLN A 62 -28.45 -24.76 -1.91
CA GLN A 62 -27.90 -23.79 -0.96
C GLN A 62 -26.41 -24.05 -0.69
N LEU A 63 -25.98 -25.31 -0.74
CA LEU A 63 -24.58 -25.71 -0.61
C LEU A 63 -23.74 -25.15 -1.76
N GLN A 64 -24.22 -25.28 -2.99
CA GLN A 64 -23.50 -24.75 -4.15
C GLN A 64 -23.41 -23.22 -4.10
N ALA A 65 -24.53 -22.54 -3.82
CA ALA A 65 -24.55 -21.08 -3.69
C ALA A 65 -23.55 -20.57 -2.62
N ALA A 66 -23.49 -21.23 -1.45
CA ALA A 66 -22.54 -20.85 -0.41
C ALA A 66 -21.07 -21.09 -0.80
N LYS A 67 -20.78 -22.12 -1.61
CA LYS A 67 -19.42 -22.36 -2.14
C LYS A 67 -19.02 -21.28 -3.15
N ASP A 68 -19.93 -20.89 -4.02
CA ASP A 68 -19.69 -19.85 -5.03
C ASP A 68 -19.47 -18.48 -4.37
N GLU A 69 -20.25 -18.17 -3.33
CA GLU A 69 -20.07 -16.96 -2.53
C GLU A 69 -18.72 -16.95 -1.79
N ILE A 70 -18.30 -18.09 -1.20
CA ILE A 70 -16.95 -18.22 -0.60
C ILE A 70 -15.86 -18.00 -1.65
N ALA A 71 -16.02 -18.50 -2.88
CA ALA A 71 -15.07 -18.30 -3.96
C ALA A 71 -14.98 -16.82 -4.35
N SER A 72 -16.12 -16.13 -4.46
CA SER A 72 -16.18 -14.69 -4.69
C SER A 72 -15.45 -13.91 -3.60
N ILE A 73 -15.76 -14.19 -2.32
CA ILE A 73 -15.11 -13.54 -1.17
C ILE A 73 -13.59 -13.75 -1.19
N ASN A 74 -13.11 -14.95 -1.54
CA ASN A 74 -11.66 -15.17 -1.65
C ASN A 74 -11.02 -14.34 -2.77
N GLY A 75 -11.74 -14.13 -3.88
CA GLY A 75 -11.33 -13.26 -4.98
C GLY A 75 -11.21 -11.79 -4.53
N GLU A 76 -12.20 -11.29 -3.82
CA GLU A 76 -12.21 -9.92 -3.26
C GLU A 76 -11.10 -9.74 -2.21
N LEU A 77 -10.94 -10.70 -1.28
CA LEU A 77 -9.85 -10.68 -0.30
C LEU A 77 -8.47 -10.64 -0.97
N LYS A 78 -8.29 -11.28 -2.14
CA LYS A 78 -7.03 -11.22 -2.89
C LYS A 78 -6.80 -9.85 -3.53
N LYS A 79 -7.86 -9.12 -3.90
CA LYS A 79 -7.75 -7.75 -4.40
C LYS A 79 -7.40 -6.79 -3.26
N LEU A 80 -8.17 -6.82 -2.17
CA LEU A 80 -7.93 -5.96 -1.00
C LEU A 80 -6.53 -6.13 -0.42
N ARG A 81 -6.04 -7.38 -0.29
CA ARG A 81 -4.65 -7.63 0.18
C ARG A 81 -3.59 -7.00 -0.72
N ARG A 82 -3.83 -6.94 -2.03
CA ARG A 82 -2.89 -6.31 -2.96
C ARG A 82 -2.87 -4.79 -2.78
N GLU A 83 -4.03 -4.18 -2.59
CA GLU A 83 -4.13 -2.74 -2.36
C GLU A 83 -3.56 -2.33 -0.99
N VAL A 84 -3.80 -3.11 0.06
CA VAL A 84 -3.15 -2.91 1.38
C VAL A 84 -1.64 -2.96 1.24
N LYS A 85 -1.11 -3.93 0.50
CA LYS A 85 0.33 -4.04 0.24
C LYS A 85 0.87 -2.82 -0.52
N LEU A 86 0.15 -2.34 -1.53
CA LEU A 86 0.55 -1.11 -2.25
C LEU A 86 0.61 0.09 -1.30
N CYS A 87 -0.32 0.21 -0.35
CA CYS A 87 -0.27 1.28 0.65
C CYS A 87 0.97 1.18 1.55
N GLU A 88 1.38 -0.03 1.93
CA GLU A 88 2.59 -0.28 2.71
C GLU A 88 3.86 0.05 1.91
N ASP A 89 3.93 -0.42 0.65
CA ASP A 89 5.05 -0.15 -0.25
C ASP A 89 5.20 1.37 -0.50
N ILE A 90 4.09 2.10 -0.66
CA ILE A 90 4.08 3.58 -0.78
C ILE A 90 4.64 4.22 0.49
N ALA A 91 4.17 3.80 1.66
CA ALA A 91 4.59 4.39 2.94
C ALA A 91 6.10 4.18 3.18
N GLU A 92 6.61 2.98 2.90
CA GLU A 92 8.04 2.68 2.99
C GLU A 92 8.85 3.54 2.02
N ARG A 93 8.41 3.66 0.77
CA ARG A 93 9.09 4.47 -0.25
C ARG A 93 9.08 5.96 0.10
N SER A 94 7.96 6.50 0.59
CA SER A 94 7.86 7.90 1.00
C SER A 94 8.85 8.23 2.11
N LYS A 95 8.98 7.34 3.10
CA LYS A 95 9.96 7.49 4.18
C LYS A 95 11.40 7.50 3.67
N VAL A 96 11.76 6.55 2.79
CA VAL A 96 13.10 6.51 2.18
C VAL A 96 13.38 7.76 1.35
N MET A 97 12.37 8.31 0.67
CA MET A 97 12.52 9.55 -0.10
C MET A 97 12.79 10.75 0.82
N GLU A 98 12.06 10.85 1.93
CA GLU A 98 12.23 11.90 2.94
C GLU A 98 13.67 11.86 3.52
N GLU A 99 14.14 10.69 3.95
CA GLU A 99 15.50 10.51 4.47
C GLU A 99 16.58 10.91 3.44
N ASN A 100 16.38 10.57 2.16
CA ASN A 100 17.31 10.95 1.10
C ASN A 100 17.34 12.47 0.85
N LEU A 101 16.18 13.13 0.90
CA LEU A 101 16.07 14.58 0.75
C LEU A 101 16.78 15.31 1.89
N GLU A 102 16.54 14.91 3.14
CA GLU A 102 17.24 15.46 4.30
C GLU A 102 18.76 15.31 4.17
N HIS A 103 19.23 14.12 3.75
CA HIS A 103 20.66 13.90 3.54
C HIS A 103 21.24 14.86 2.50
N ILE A 104 20.58 15.03 1.35
CA ILE A 104 21.02 15.96 0.29
C ILE A 104 21.08 17.39 0.83
N GLU A 105 20.03 17.86 1.51
CA GLU A 105 19.99 19.22 2.09
C GLU A 105 21.13 19.45 3.08
N THR A 106 21.42 18.47 3.95
CA THR A 106 22.54 18.60 4.89
C THR A 106 23.90 18.66 4.20
N GLU A 107 24.11 17.88 3.13
CA GLU A 107 25.34 17.93 2.34
C GLU A 107 25.49 19.26 1.59
N GLU A 108 24.42 19.76 0.98
CA GLU A 108 24.40 21.07 0.33
C GLU A 108 24.72 22.21 1.31
N GLN A 109 24.12 22.19 2.51
CA GLN A 109 24.41 23.17 3.55
C GLN A 109 25.88 23.10 4.01
N LYS A 110 26.45 21.90 4.18
CA LYS A 110 27.88 21.74 4.52
C LYS A 110 28.76 22.31 3.42
N GLN A 111 28.42 22.07 2.15
CA GLN A 111 29.17 22.57 1.02
C GLN A 111 29.12 24.10 0.93
N GLN A 112 27.94 24.70 1.08
CA GLN A 112 27.78 26.15 1.12
C GLN A 112 28.56 26.80 2.27
N ARG A 113 28.60 26.17 3.47
CA ARG A 113 29.41 26.66 4.60
C ARG A 113 30.91 26.64 4.29
N LYS A 114 31.40 25.56 3.66
CA LYS A 114 32.80 25.45 3.22
C LYS A 114 33.15 26.50 2.17
N GLU A 115 32.25 26.75 1.21
CA GLU A 115 32.44 27.75 0.16
C GLU A 115 32.47 29.18 0.73
N LYS A 116 31.54 29.52 1.63
CA LYS A 116 31.53 30.83 2.33
C LYS A 116 32.82 31.05 3.13
N SER A 117 33.26 30.05 3.89
CA SER A 117 34.50 30.14 4.66
C SER A 117 35.74 30.33 3.76
N ARG A 118 35.81 29.66 2.61
CA ARG A 118 36.89 29.86 1.63
C ARG A 118 36.85 31.25 1.00
N TYR A 119 35.67 31.80 0.77
CA TYR A 119 35.51 33.15 0.23
C TYR A 119 35.95 34.21 1.25
N GLU A 120 35.54 34.07 2.52
CA GLU A 120 35.95 34.96 3.62
C GLU A 120 37.46 34.93 3.88
N GLN A 121 38.13 33.77 3.77
CA GLN A 121 39.58 33.67 3.94
C GLN A 121 40.40 34.31 2.80
N ARG A 122 39.74 34.68 1.69
CA ARG A 122 40.40 35.25 0.50
C ARG A 122 40.35 36.78 0.48
N TRP A 123 39.62 37.39 1.41
CA TRP A 123 39.49 38.83 1.64
C TRP A 123 39.97 39.19 3.05
#